data_AF-A0A158RZB5-F1
#
_entry.id   AF-A0A158RZB5-F1
#
_cell.length_a   1.000
_cell.length_b   1.000
_cell.length_c   1.000
_cell.angle_alpha   90.00
_cell.angle_beta   90.00
_cell.angle_gamma   90.00
#
_symmetry.space_group_name_H-M   'P 1'
#
loop_
_entity.id
_entity.type
_entity.pdbx_description
1 polymer ?
#
loop_
_entity_poly.entity_id
_entity_poly.type
_entity_poly.pdbx_seq_one_letter_code
_entity_poly.pdbx_strand_id
1 'polypeptide(L)'
;MSAHNAPARISPATLHLSCIDLAQAGRWFQDGLGLIPAGGTRLMGRGPLIHDISEQPGAEAVRWRMLAANSRFRIDLYQFATPLPRLAPAGAEVSDIGYNRITVHAPDFQATLDRLARLGSPPIGPVTGSKPDRRACVCNPDGLFVEIMESDLLPDAPREPGREGSVAIRAIAISTPDLDASIASFSALLGESPGNSQVHDDAHEPRCGVRSAQSRRATFRGEEMLIELVEYASPGGRPRPSDWRISDQGVFAIAFTANNILAYRAMLERAEAAGAKSREARLDHPDRGSTFVRDGQGFLLELAWQDRANDFGYRPRPANRLVSPERWTVRAVTTIAAPLDRVWRALNDHERMGRWIQADEFHVTKDGFPDSAGYGAERLLITYGRRVSQQVTRVYPGHVGYRAIAGTPFNYHNGTVDASSEDSETRLEWTIRFRTNPAPVGKAVHPQLQQGIEEMLDALKDMVEAE
;
A
#
# COMPACT_ATOMS: atom_id res chain seq x y z
N MET A 1 2.28 -14.33 -37.29
CA MET A 1 3.68 -14.23 -36.82
C MET A 1 3.72 -14.77 -35.40
N SER A 2 4.49 -15.84 -35.14
CA SER A 2 4.64 -16.38 -33.78
C SER A 2 5.24 -15.32 -32.86
N ALA A 3 4.78 -15.26 -31.60
CA ALA A 3 5.28 -14.35 -30.56
C ALA A 3 6.81 -14.45 -30.32
N HIS A 4 7.47 -15.45 -30.91
CA HIS A 4 8.90 -15.68 -30.81
C HIS A 4 9.78 -14.77 -31.69
N ASN A 5 9.23 -14.08 -32.69
CA ASN A 5 10.00 -13.21 -33.62
C ASN A 5 9.75 -11.70 -33.46
N ALA A 6 8.97 -11.27 -32.46
CA ALA A 6 8.80 -9.84 -32.18
C ALA A 6 10.06 -9.27 -31.49
N PRO A 7 10.44 -8.01 -31.75
CA PRO A 7 11.53 -7.36 -31.03
C PRO A 7 11.28 -7.42 -29.51
N ALA A 8 12.34 -7.66 -28.74
CA ALA A 8 12.27 -7.72 -27.29
C ALA A 8 11.74 -6.39 -26.74
N ARG A 9 10.69 -6.45 -25.92
CA ARG A 9 10.15 -5.29 -25.21
C ARG A 9 10.03 -5.64 -23.75
N ILE A 10 10.63 -4.82 -22.90
CA ILE A 10 10.61 -4.93 -21.45
C ILE A 10 9.95 -3.66 -20.92
N SER A 11 8.91 -3.82 -20.12
CA SER A 11 8.22 -2.70 -19.48
C SER A 11 7.91 -3.04 -18.03
N PRO A 12 7.91 -2.06 -17.12
CA PRO A 12 7.31 -2.29 -15.81
C PRO A 12 5.82 -2.60 -15.99
N ALA A 13 5.34 -3.61 -15.26
CA ALA A 13 4.00 -4.16 -15.43
C ALA A 13 3.27 -4.36 -14.10
N THR A 14 3.97 -4.47 -12.97
CA THR A 14 3.32 -4.65 -11.67
C THR A 14 4.06 -3.91 -10.58
N LEU A 15 3.33 -3.16 -9.75
CA LEU A 15 3.81 -2.69 -8.45
C LEU A 15 3.34 -3.67 -7.37
N HIS A 16 4.24 -4.16 -6.54
CA HIS A 16 3.91 -5.05 -5.43
C HIS A 16 3.94 -4.29 -4.10
N LEU A 17 2.78 -4.16 -3.46
CA LEU A 17 2.60 -3.37 -2.24
C LEU A 17 2.15 -4.28 -1.10
N SER A 18 2.91 -4.32 0.00
CA SER A 18 2.46 -4.93 1.25
C SER A 18 1.62 -3.92 2.02
N CYS A 19 0.38 -4.28 2.31
CA CYS A 19 -0.60 -3.47 3.01
C CYS A 19 -1.00 -4.10 4.34
N ILE A 20 -1.38 -3.25 5.30
CA ILE A 20 -1.84 -3.71 6.62
C ILE A 20 -3.30 -4.16 6.59
N ASP A 21 -4.11 -3.48 5.78
CA ASP A 21 -5.54 -3.76 5.58
C ASP A 21 -5.89 -3.72 4.09
N LEU A 22 -6.01 -4.91 3.51
CA LEU A 22 -6.28 -5.14 2.09
C LEU A 22 -7.59 -4.48 1.63
N ALA A 23 -8.62 -4.47 2.49
CA ALA A 23 -9.89 -3.86 2.13
C ALA A 23 -9.77 -2.34 2.10
N GLN A 24 -9.05 -1.74 3.06
CA GLN A 24 -8.80 -0.31 3.08
C GLN A 24 -7.92 0.11 1.91
N ALA A 25 -6.81 -0.59 1.67
CA ALA A 25 -5.93 -0.34 0.53
C ALA A 25 -6.70 -0.46 -0.79
N GLY A 26 -7.48 -1.54 -0.96
CA GLY A 26 -8.33 -1.76 -2.13
C GLY A 26 -9.34 -0.62 -2.36
N ARG A 27 -10.07 -0.20 -1.32
CA ARG A 27 -10.99 0.95 -1.38
C ARG A 27 -10.26 2.23 -1.75
N TRP A 28 -9.07 2.47 -1.21
CA TRP A 28 -8.30 3.67 -1.53
C TRP A 28 -7.96 3.77 -3.02
N PHE A 29 -7.44 2.68 -3.61
CA PHE A 29 -7.14 2.62 -5.03
C PHE A 29 -8.40 2.66 -5.90
N GLN A 30 -9.46 1.97 -5.49
CA GLN A 30 -10.70 1.89 -6.25
C GLN A 30 -11.51 3.20 -6.19
N ASP A 31 -11.86 3.66 -5.00
CA ASP A 31 -12.76 4.79 -4.82
C ASP A 31 -12.02 6.12 -4.96
N GLY A 32 -10.73 6.17 -4.61
CA GLY A 32 -9.89 7.35 -4.79
C GLY A 32 -9.47 7.55 -6.25
N LEU A 33 -8.76 6.56 -6.79
CA LEU A 33 -8.11 6.64 -8.10
C LEU A 33 -8.89 5.95 -9.24
N GLY A 34 -10.04 5.35 -8.95
CA GLY A 34 -10.85 4.68 -9.97
C GLY A 34 -10.25 3.37 -10.49
N LEU A 35 -9.27 2.76 -9.80
CA LEU A 35 -8.70 1.48 -10.25
C LEU A 35 -9.72 0.35 -10.18
N ILE A 36 -9.66 -0.56 -11.14
CA ILE A 36 -10.65 -1.63 -11.29
C ILE A 36 -10.11 -2.94 -10.69
N PRO A 37 -10.86 -3.63 -9.82
CA PRO A 37 -10.43 -4.92 -9.29
C PRO A 37 -10.32 -6.01 -10.37
N ALA A 38 -9.26 -6.83 -10.29
CA ALA A 38 -9.02 -7.96 -11.19
C ALA A 38 -8.87 -9.30 -10.46
N GLY A 39 -9.42 -9.37 -9.25
CA GLY A 39 -9.47 -10.57 -8.43
C GLY A 39 -8.26 -10.74 -7.53
N GLY A 40 -8.25 -11.85 -6.80
CA GLY A 40 -7.22 -12.16 -5.82
C GLY A 40 -7.08 -13.65 -5.58
N THR A 41 -6.09 -14.00 -4.76
CA THR A 41 -5.81 -15.40 -4.45
C THR A 41 -5.17 -15.53 -3.08
N ARG A 42 -5.56 -16.60 -2.36
CA ARG A 42 -4.81 -17.17 -1.22
C ARG A 42 -3.85 -18.27 -1.68
N LEU A 43 -4.06 -18.85 -2.87
CA LEU A 43 -3.35 -20.04 -3.35
C LEU A 43 -1.85 -19.78 -3.55
N MET A 44 -1.48 -18.58 -4.01
CA MET A 44 -0.08 -18.18 -4.16
C MET A 44 0.52 -17.57 -2.89
N GLY A 45 -0.28 -17.40 -1.85
CA GLY A 45 0.15 -16.84 -0.58
C GLY A 45 0.44 -17.89 0.48
N ARG A 46 0.59 -19.17 0.12
CA ARG A 46 1.09 -20.24 0.98
C ARG A 46 2.00 -21.16 0.17
N GLY A 47 3.04 -21.69 0.79
CA GLY A 47 3.91 -22.71 0.18
C GLY A 47 5.25 -22.18 -0.36
N PRO A 48 6.00 -23.02 -1.09
CA PRO A 48 7.43 -22.79 -1.35
C PRO A 48 7.74 -21.47 -2.04
N LEU A 49 6.90 -21.04 -2.98
CA LEU A 49 7.13 -19.81 -3.73
C LEU A 49 7.09 -18.57 -2.81
N ILE A 50 6.06 -18.43 -1.98
CA ILE A 50 5.99 -17.28 -1.06
C ILE A 50 7.05 -17.38 0.04
N HIS A 51 7.42 -18.58 0.49
CA HIS A 51 8.47 -18.77 1.48
C HIS A 51 9.83 -18.29 0.96
N ASP A 52 10.17 -18.62 -0.27
CA ASP A 52 11.44 -18.24 -0.88
C ASP A 52 11.51 -16.73 -1.18
N ILE A 53 10.44 -16.16 -1.77
CA ILE A 53 10.39 -14.71 -2.07
C ILE A 53 10.43 -13.88 -0.78
N SER A 54 9.75 -14.35 0.27
CA SER A 54 9.72 -13.67 1.58
C SER A 54 10.90 -13.97 2.49
N GLU A 55 11.72 -14.96 2.15
CA GLU A 55 12.74 -15.55 3.03
C GLU A 55 12.18 -16.02 4.38
N GLN A 56 10.90 -16.42 4.40
CA GLN A 56 10.18 -16.75 5.63
C GLN A 56 9.41 -18.06 5.47
N PRO A 57 9.91 -19.15 6.07
CA PRO A 57 9.17 -20.39 6.17
C PRO A 57 7.81 -20.16 6.86
N GLY A 58 6.74 -20.67 6.26
CA GLY A 58 5.39 -20.52 6.80
C GLY A 58 4.74 -19.17 6.50
N ALA A 59 5.33 -18.36 5.61
CA ALA A 59 4.71 -17.11 5.19
C ALA A 59 3.30 -17.34 4.62
N GLU A 60 2.35 -16.54 5.10
CA GLU A 60 0.98 -16.55 4.65
C GLU A 60 0.57 -15.16 4.19
N ALA A 61 0.04 -15.05 2.98
CA ALA A 61 -0.49 -13.79 2.45
C ALA A 61 -1.78 -13.98 1.66
N VAL A 62 -2.53 -12.90 1.52
CA VAL A 62 -3.60 -12.76 0.55
C VAL A 62 -3.18 -11.70 -0.45
N ARG A 63 -3.29 -12.01 -1.74
CA ARG A 63 -3.03 -11.05 -2.81
C ARG A 63 -4.34 -10.58 -3.44
N TRP A 64 -4.44 -9.28 -3.68
CA TRP A 64 -5.48 -8.63 -4.48
C TRP A 64 -4.89 -7.82 -5.61
N ARG A 65 -5.57 -7.76 -6.76
CA ARG A 65 -5.07 -7.07 -7.95
C ARG A 65 -5.97 -5.93 -8.38
N MET A 66 -5.34 -4.82 -8.72
CA MET A 66 -5.97 -3.59 -9.17
C MET A 66 -5.42 -3.17 -10.54
N LEU A 67 -6.30 -2.74 -11.43
CA LEU A 67 -5.99 -2.34 -12.81
C LEU A 67 -6.20 -0.84 -12.98
N ALA A 68 -5.20 -0.17 -13.52
CA ALA A 68 -5.30 1.22 -13.96
C ALA A 68 -5.80 1.30 -15.41
N ALA A 69 -5.89 2.53 -15.96
CA ALA A 69 -6.18 2.74 -17.38
C ALA A 69 -5.08 2.22 -18.32
N ASN A 70 -3.90 1.89 -17.80
CA ASN A 70 -2.81 1.25 -18.54
C ASN A 70 -3.24 -0.09 -19.16
N SER A 71 -2.66 -0.46 -20.31
CA SER A 71 -2.93 -1.77 -20.92
C SER A 71 -2.14 -2.90 -20.24
N ARG A 72 -0.98 -2.59 -19.65
CA ARG A 72 -0.09 -3.61 -19.04
C ARG A 72 0.25 -3.39 -17.58
N PHE A 73 -0.04 -2.22 -17.02
CA PHE A 73 0.32 -1.96 -15.63
C PHE A 73 -0.79 -2.30 -14.65
N ARG A 74 -0.41 -2.89 -13.53
CA ARG A 74 -1.29 -3.25 -12.42
C ARG A 74 -0.62 -3.03 -11.07
N ILE A 75 -1.42 -3.03 -10.02
CA ILE A 75 -0.95 -3.04 -8.64
C ILE A 75 -1.41 -4.34 -8.00
N ASP A 76 -0.46 -5.12 -7.45
CA ASP A 76 -0.74 -6.28 -6.64
C ASP A 76 -0.56 -5.89 -5.15
N LEU A 77 -1.67 -5.88 -4.43
CA LEU A 77 -1.75 -5.62 -2.99
C LEU A 77 -1.59 -6.94 -2.24
N TYR A 78 -0.73 -6.99 -1.24
CA TYR A 78 -0.47 -8.16 -0.41
C TYR A 78 -0.75 -7.83 1.04
N GLN A 79 -1.61 -8.62 1.69
CA GLN A 79 -1.72 -8.58 3.14
C GLN A 79 -1.20 -9.88 3.74
N PHE A 80 -0.08 -9.79 4.45
CA PHE A 80 0.51 -10.92 5.14
C PHE A 80 -0.20 -11.17 6.47
N ALA A 81 -0.49 -12.44 6.74
CA ALA A 81 -0.96 -12.93 8.03
C ALA A 81 0.17 -13.57 8.85
N THR A 82 1.22 -14.06 8.18
CA THR A 82 2.39 -14.64 8.84
C THR A 82 3.64 -14.35 8.01
N PRO A 83 4.73 -13.84 8.63
CA PRO A 83 4.71 -13.16 9.92
C PRO A 83 3.80 -11.93 9.88
N LEU A 84 3.46 -11.39 11.04
CA LEU A 84 2.72 -10.13 11.09
C LEU A 84 3.59 -9.02 10.47
N PRO A 85 3.07 -8.26 9.46
CA PRO A 85 3.76 -7.12 8.88
C PRO A 85 4.24 -6.13 9.94
N ARG A 86 5.46 -5.58 9.84
CA ARG A 86 5.79 -4.35 10.58
C ARG A 86 5.20 -3.15 9.86
N LEU A 87 4.81 -2.15 10.63
CA LEU A 87 4.46 -0.84 10.09
C LEU A 87 5.68 -0.19 9.44
N ALA A 88 5.44 0.65 8.44
CA ALA A 88 6.50 1.48 7.88
C ALA A 88 7.06 2.41 8.97
N PRO A 89 8.33 2.85 8.89
CA PRO A 89 8.88 3.80 9.82
C PRO A 89 7.99 5.04 9.94
N ALA A 90 7.73 5.47 11.17
CA ALA A 90 6.97 6.68 11.43
C ALA A 90 7.68 7.90 10.80
N GLY A 91 6.89 8.82 10.23
CA GLY A 91 7.42 9.99 9.53
C GLY A 91 8.22 9.63 8.27
N ALA A 92 7.89 8.53 7.59
CA ALA A 92 8.44 8.18 6.27
C ALA A 92 8.30 9.36 5.29
N GLU A 93 9.34 9.62 4.51
CA GLU A 93 9.41 10.68 3.52
C GLU A 93 9.57 10.09 2.12
N VAL A 94 9.17 10.83 1.08
CA VAL A 94 9.34 10.37 -0.31
C VAL A 94 10.81 10.18 -0.69
N SER A 95 11.71 10.92 -0.03
CA SER A 95 13.17 10.88 -0.18
C SER A 95 13.83 9.63 0.41
N ASP A 96 13.15 8.87 1.28
CA ASP A 96 13.70 7.65 1.88
C ASP A 96 14.09 6.63 0.80
N ILE A 97 15.02 5.73 1.08
CA ILE A 97 15.46 4.74 0.08
C ILE A 97 14.34 3.71 -0.18
N GLY A 98 13.88 3.60 -1.42
CA GLY A 98 12.76 2.73 -1.75
C GLY A 98 11.94 3.12 -2.98
N TYR A 99 10.95 2.29 -3.25
CA TYR A 99 9.90 2.54 -4.25
C TYR A 99 8.79 3.41 -3.65
N ASN A 100 9.06 4.70 -3.44
CA ASN A 100 8.23 5.52 -2.56
C ASN A 100 7.18 6.35 -3.29
N ARG A 101 7.32 6.57 -4.60
CA ARG A 101 6.40 7.44 -5.35
C ARG A 101 5.96 6.82 -6.66
N ILE A 102 4.66 6.94 -6.95
CA ILE A 102 4.12 6.81 -8.30
C ILE A 102 3.51 8.13 -8.75
N THR A 103 3.55 8.40 -10.05
CA THR A 103 2.88 9.55 -10.68
C THR A 103 1.73 9.04 -11.52
N VAL A 104 0.55 9.63 -11.36
CA VAL A 104 -0.66 9.28 -12.08
C VAL A 104 -1.22 10.48 -12.83
N HIS A 105 -1.68 10.24 -14.05
CA HIS A 105 -2.55 11.17 -14.76
C HIS A 105 -3.99 10.93 -14.33
N ALA A 106 -4.61 11.96 -13.77
CA ALA A 106 -6.01 11.96 -13.35
C ALA A 106 -6.86 12.80 -14.32
N PRO A 107 -7.76 12.17 -15.11
CA PRO A 107 -8.57 12.90 -16.09
C PRO A 107 -9.52 13.93 -15.45
N ASP A 108 -9.96 13.68 -14.21
CA ASP A 108 -10.64 14.66 -13.37
C ASP A 108 -9.81 14.90 -12.11
N PHE A 109 -8.88 15.85 -12.21
CA PHE A 109 -7.94 16.18 -11.14
C PHE A 109 -8.65 16.56 -9.83
N GLN A 110 -9.66 17.45 -9.90
CA GLN A 110 -10.30 17.96 -8.68
C GLN A 110 -11.14 16.89 -8.00
N ALA A 111 -11.99 16.18 -8.76
CA ALA A 111 -12.81 15.13 -8.17
C ALA A 111 -11.94 13.99 -7.60
N THR A 112 -10.76 13.74 -8.19
CA THR A 112 -9.80 12.77 -7.65
C THR A 112 -9.25 13.21 -6.30
N LEU A 113 -8.83 14.47 -6.15
CA LEU A 113 -8.40 14.99 -4.85
C LEU A 113 -9.52 14.97 -3.81
N ASP A 114 -10.75 15.33 -4.20
CA ASP A 114 -11.89 15.32 -3.27
C ASP A 114 -12.22 13.90 -2.78
N ARG A 115 -12.14 12.88 -3.65
CA ARG A 115 -12.30 11.48 -3.26
C ARG A 115 -11.18 11.02 -2.33
N LEU A 116 -9.93 11.35 -2.63
CA LEU A 116 -8.77 11.00 -1.81
C LEU A 116 -8.80 11.68 -0.42
N ALA A 117 -9.21 12.95 -0.36
CA ALA A 117 -9.39 13.67 0.89
C ALA A 117 -10.46 13.02 1.79
N ARG A 118 -11.60 12.60 1.21
CA ARG A 118 -12.64 11.83 1.95
C ARG A 118 -12.14 10.48 2.45
N LEU A 119 -11.14 9.89 1.80
CA LEU A 119 -10.50 8.65 2.22
C LEU A 119 -9.34 8.86 3.21
N GLY A 120 -9.20 10.07 3.78
CA GLY A 120 -8.17 10.42 4.75
C GLY A 120 -6.78 10.61 4.12
N SER A 121 -6.71 11.00 2.84
CA SER A 121 -5.48 11.28 2.10
C SER A 121 -5.57 12.64 1.39
N PRO A 122 -5.71 13.76 2.12
CA PRO A 122 -5.63 15.09 1.51
C PRO A 122 -4.22 15.34 0.93
N PRO A 123 -4.04 16.35 0.06
CA PRO A 123 -2.73 16.78 -0.40
C PRO A 123 -1.76 17.05 0.77
N ILE A 124 -0.55 16.50 0.68
CA ILE A 124 0.52 16.66 1.69
C ILE A 124 1.05 18.09 1.69
N GLY A 125 1.36 18.60 0.49
CA GLY A 125 1.82 19.95 0.25
C GLY A 125 0.84 20.75 -0.60
N PRO A 126 1.24 21.96 -1.03
CA PRO A 126 0.37 22.81 -1.85
C PRO A 126 0.06 22.13 -3.20
N VAL A 127 -1.17 22.34 -3.67
CA VAL A 127 -1.49 22.16 -5.09
C VAL A 127 -0.79 23.28 -5.86
N THR A 128 -0.21 22.94 -7.01
CA THR A 128 0.64 23.85 -7.78
C THR A 128 0.33 23.79 -9.26
N GLY A 129 0.88 24.73 -10.02
CA GLY A 129 0.56 24.89 -11.44
C GLY A 129 -0.82 25.51 -11.62
N SER A 130 -1.13 25.83 -12.86
CA SER A 130 -2.46 26.23 -13.31
C SER A 130 -2.99 25.17 -14.26
N LYS A 131 -4.31 25.12 -14.49
CA LYS A 131 -4.87 24.26 -15.54
C LYS A 131 -4.15 24.53 -16.88
N PRO A 132 -3.78 23.48 -17.64
CA PRO A 132 -4.03 22.05 -17.42
C PRO A 132 -2.90 21.31 -16.66
N ASP A 133 -1.91 22.00 -16.12
CA ASP A 133 -0.68 21.43 -15.56
C ASP A 133 -0.70 21.38 -14.02
N ARG A 134 -1.88 21.23 -13.42
CA ARG A 134 -2.00 21.14 -11.96
C ARG A 134 -1.37 19.85 -11.45
N ARG A 135 -0.65 19.96 -10.33
CA ARG A 135 -0.05 18.83 -9.62
C ARG A 135 -0.29 18.91 -8.13
N ALA A 136 -0.49 17.74 -7.51
CA ALA A 136 -0.63 17.56 -6.07
C ALA A 136 -0.02 16.21 -5.66
N CYS A 137 0.37 16.06 -4.39
CA CYS A 137 0.90 14.80 -3.89
C CYS A 137 0.09 14.37 -2.66
N VAL A 138 -0.33 13.11 -2.63
CA VAL A 138 -1.02 12.49 -1.49
C VAL A 138 -0.21 11.29 -1.00
N CYS A 139 -0.47 10.83 0.23
CA CYS A 139 0.05 9.56 0.73
C CYS A 139 -1.10 8.57 0.87
N ASN A 140 -0.93 7.36 0.33
CA ASN A 140 -1.86 6.28 0.58
C ASN A 140 -1.70 5.76 2.04
N PRO A 141 -2.66 4.95 2.53
CA PRO A 141 -2.63 4.43 3.90
C PRO A 141 -1.43 3.52 4.21
N ASP A 142 -0.74 3.03 3.18
CA ASP A 142 0.39 2.11 3.28
C ASP A 142 1.75 2.75 3.00
N GLY A 143 1.82 4.09 3.00
CA GLY A 143 3.08 4.84 2.88
C GLY A 143 3.58 5.06 1.45
N LEU A 144 2.80 4.71 0.43
CA LEU A 144 3.09 5.04 -0.96
C LEU A 144 2.64 6.47 -1.26
N PHE A 145 3.59 7.31 -1.68
CA PHE A 145 3.30 8.64 -2.20
C PHE A 145 2.74 8.53 -3.62
N VAL A 146 1.70 9.30 -3.90
CA VAL A 146 1.05 9.33 -5.21
C VAL A 146 0.96 10.79 -5.66
N GLU A 147 1.74 11.13 -6.67
CA GLU A 147 1.60 12.41 -7.36
C GLU A 147 0.43 12.33 -8.34
N ILE A 148 -0.53 13.22 -8.19
CA ILE A 148 -1.66 13.41 -9.08
C ILE A 148 -1.29 14.53 -10.05
N MET A 149 -1.38 14.27 -11.35
CA MET A 149 -1.18 15.24 -12.42
C MET A 149 -2.45 15.38 -13.27
N GLU A 150 -2.80 16.62 -13.61
CA GLU A 150 -3.89 16.91 -14.56
C GLU A 150 -3.43 16.73 -16.01
N SER A 151 -2.18 17.08 -16.33
CA SER A 151 -1.58 16.86 -17.64
C SER A 151 -1.03 15.43 -17.76
N ASP A 152 -1.26 14.74 -18.89
CA ASP A 152 -0.67 13.43 -19.12
C ASP A 152 0.80 13.56 -19.57
N LEU A 153 1.73 12.97 -18.81
CA LEU A 153 3.15 12.90 -19.18
C LEU A 153 3.39 12.10 -20.46
N LEU A 154 2.49 11.17 -20.79
CA LEU A 154 2.55 10.29 -21.94
C LEU A 154 1.19 10.25 -22.64
N PRO A 155 0.78 11.33 -23.34
CA PRO A 155 -0.55 11.41 -23.94
C PRO A 155 -0.75 10.34 -25.04
N ASP A 156 0.32 9.95 -25.73
CA ASP A 156 0.30 8.93 -26.77
C ASP A 156 0.43 7.49 -26.23
N ALA A 157 0.64 7.31 -24.92
CA ALA A 157 0.78 5.99 -24.34
C ALA A 157 -0.55 5.21 -24.38
N PRO A 158 -0.52 3.91 -24.73
CA PRO A 158 -1.73 3.10 -24.80
C PRO A 158 -2.52 3.11 -23.50
N ARG A 159 -3.84 3.11 -23.66
CA ARG A 159 -4.82 2.90 -22.58
C ARG A 159 -5.71 1.72 -22.95
N GLU A 160 -6.12 0.96 -21.95
CA GLU A 160 -7.04 -0.16 -22.13
C GLU A 160 -8.47 0.36 -22.36
N PRO A 161 -9.14 -0.04 -23.45
CA PRO A 161 -10.55 0.29 -23.67
C PRO A 161 -11.44 -0.24 -22.53
N GLY A 162 -12.48 0.52 -22.18
CA GLY A 162 -13.41 0.19 -21.09
C GLY A 162 -12.91 0.57 -19.69
N ARG A 163 -11.86 1.41 -19.60
CA ARG A 163 -11.29 1.93 -18.35
C ARG A 163 -11.18 3.46 -18.34
N GLU A 164 -12.02 4.15 -19.09
CA GLU A 164 -11.91 5.59 -19.40
C GLU A 164 -12.08 6.53 -18.18
N GLY A 165 -12.51 6.01 -17.02
CA GLY A 165 -12.60 6.75 -15.76
C GLY A 165 -11.46 6.49 -14.75
N SER A 166 -10.61 5.50 -14.99
CA SER A 166 -9.48 5.19 -14.11
C SER A 166 -8.30 6.14 -14.36
N VAL A 167 -7.50 6.41 -13.34
CA VAL A 167 -6.21 7.07 -13.57
C VAL A 167 -5.29 6.20 -14.43
N ALA A 168 -4.38 6.85 -15.15
CA ALA A 168 -3.26 6.16 -15.79
C ALA A 168 -2.01 6.36 -14.94
N ILE A 169 -1.31 5.27 -14.62
CA ILE A 169 -0.02 5.34 -13.92
C ILE A 169 1.05 5.61 -14.97
N ARG A 170 1.84 6.67 -14.76
CA ARG A 170 2.77 7.22 -15.77
C ARG A 170 4.21 7.24 -15.33
N ALA A 171 4.49 7.26 -14.05
CA ALA A 171 5.86 7.09 -13.57
C ALA A 171 5.91 6.31 -12.27
N ILE A 172 7.03 5.64 -12.04
CA ILE A 172 7.43 5.13 -10.74
C ILE A 172 8.79 5.75 -10.43
N ALA A 173 8.91 6.39 -9.27
CA ALA A 173 10.16 6.95 -8.79
C ALA A 173 10.77 6.04 -7.72
N ILE A 174 12.08 5.81 -7.86
CA ILE A 174 12.89 4.96 -7.00
C ILE A 174 13.97 5.83 -6.38
N SER A 175 13.84 6.08 -5.09
CA SER A 175 14.84 6.79 -4.30
C SER A 175 15.99 5.83 -4.00
N THR A 176 17.19 6.13 -4.48
CA THR A 176 18.36 5.25 -4.46
C THR A 176 19.54 5.87 -3.71
N PRO A 177 20.36 5.06 -2.98
CA PRO A 177 21.51 5.59 -2.28
C PRO A 177 22.70 5.90 -3.21
N ASP A 178 22.73 5.31 -4.41
CA ASP A 178 23.74 5.59 -5.44
C ASP A 178 23.08 5.57 -6.83
N LEU A 179 22.98 6.75 -7.44
CA LEU A 179 22.34 6.90 -8.74
C LEU A 179 23.11 6.18 -9.86
N ASP A 180 24.43 6.26 -9.87
CA ASP A 180 25.25 5.72 -10.95
C ASP A 180 25.21 4.18 -10.94
N ALA A 181 25.25 3.57 -9.75
CA ALA A 181 25.04 2.13 -9.59
C ALA A 181 23.62 1.69 -10.00
N SER A 182 22.60 2.51 -9.73
CA SER A 182 21.22 2.20 -10.15
C SER A 182 21.04 2.34 -11.66
N ILE A 183 21.65 3.36 -12.28
CA ILE A 183 21.68 3.50 -13.75
C ILE A 183 22.33 2.26 -14.37
N ALA A 184 23.49 1.81 -13.88
CA ALA A 184 24.15 0.63 -14.40
C ALA A 184 23.27 -0.64 -14.29
N SER A 185 22.65 -0.85 -13.13
CA SER A 185 21.73 -1.97 -12.88
C SER A 185 20.50 -1.96 -13.80
N PHE A 186 19.81 -0.82 -13.88
CA PHE A 186 18.61 -0.68 -14.72
C PHE A 186 18.93 -0.68 -16.21
N SER A 187 20.08 -0.13 -16.62
CA SER A 187 20.54 -0.22 -18.00
C SER A 187 20.85 -1.65 -18.42
N ALA A 188 21.47 -2.45 -17.55
CA ALA A 188 21.67 -3.87 -17.81
C ALA A 188 20.34 -4.62 -17.92
N LEU A 189 19.41 -4.39 -16.98
CA LEU A 189 18.10 -5.02 -16.96
C LEU A 189 17.30 -4.69 -18.24
N LEU A 190 17.12 -3.40 -18.53
CA LEU A 190 16.30 -2.93 -19.65
C LEU A 190 17.00 -3.09 -21.01
N GLY A 191 18.33 -3.12 -21.03
CA GLY A 191 19.13 -3.17 -22.26
C GLY A 191 19.25 -1.81 -22.96
N GLU A 192 19.05 -0.71 -22.24
CA GLU A 192 19.08 0.66 -22.77
C GLU A 192 19.69 1.65 -21.76
N SER A 193 20.12 2.82 -22.22
CA SER A 193 20.55 3.92 -21.35
C SER A 193 19.36 4.81 -20.96
N PRO A 194 19.44 5.54 -19.82
CA PRO A 194 18.41 6.51 -19.49
C PRO A 194 18.28 7.57 -20.59
N GLY A 195 17.06 8.04 -20.82
CA GLY A 195 16.74 9.08 -21.79
C GLY A 195 16.69 10.48 -21.18
N ASN A 196 16.28 11.46 -22.00
CA ASN A 196 16.19 12.88 -21.59
C ASN A 196 14.81 13.26 -21.03
N SER A 197 13.91 12.30 -20.81
CA SER A 197 12.60 12.59 -20.24
C SER A 197 12.76 13.04 -18.79
N GLN A 198 12.06 14.11 -18.41
CA GLN A 198 12.08 14.63 -17.05
C GLN A 198 10.67 14.53 -16.46
N VAL A 199 10.53 13.81 -15.34
CA VAL A 199 9.27 13.72 -14.59
C VAL A 199 9.21 14.83 -13.54
N HIS A 200 10.28 14.95 -12.76
CA HIS A 200 10.42 15.92 -11.68
C HIS A 200 11.73 16.71 -11.76
N ASP A 201 11.75 17.82 -11.03
CA ASP A 201 12.92 18.57 -10.60
C ASP A 201 12.78 18.90 -9.10
N ASP A 202 13.79 19.54 -8.51
CA ASP A 202 13.79 19.88 -7.08
C ASP A 202 12.66 20.81 -6.66
N ALA A 203 12.14 21.63 -7.57
CA ALA A 203 11.01 22.51 -7.30
C ALA A 203 9.70 21.73 -7.17
N HIS A 204 9.64 20.47 -7.63
CA HIS A 204 8.48 19.59 -7.45
C HIS A 204 8.38 18.98 -6.05
N GLU A 205 9.50 18.73 -5.39
CA GLU A 205 9.57 17.95 -4.14
C GLU A 205 8.80 18.53 -2.94
N PRO A 206 8.67 19.87 -2.74
CA PRO A 206 7.88 20.43 -1.65
C PRO A 206 6.40 20.00 -1.65
N ARG A 207 5.85 19.60 -2.80
CA ARG A 207 4.48 19.09 -2.92
C ARG A 207 4.29 17.78 -2.18
N CYS A 208 5.34 16.94 -2.13
CA CYS A 208 5.37 15.67 -1.41
C CYS A 208 6.01 15.79 -0.01
N GLY A 209 6.15 17.01 0.51
CA GLY A 209 6.62 17.25 1.87
C GLY A 209 8.14 17.46 2.03
N VAL A 210 8.93 17.28 0.97
CA VAL A 210 10.39 17.44 1.04
C VAL A 210 10.77 18.88 0.71
N ARG A 211 11.19 19.63 1.75
CA ARG A 211 11.58 21.03 1.61
C ARG A 211 13.05 21.14 1.18
N SER A 212 13.34 22.11 0.30
CA SER A 212 14.70 22.42 -0.16
C SER A 212 15.46 21.20 -0.69
N ALA A 213 14.77 20.38 -1.49
CA ALA A 213 15.36 19.20 -2.08
C ALA A 213 16.57 19.54 -2.95
N GLN A 214 17.59 18.70 -2.90
CA GLN A 214 18.66 18.66 -3.88
C GLN A 214 18.82 17.22 -4.30
N SER A 215 18.60 16.91 -5.58
CA SER A 215 18.75 15.54 -6.06
C SER A 215 19.22 15.43 -7.50
N ARG A 216 19.85 14.29 -7.78
CA ARG A 216 20.21 13.86 -9.13
C ARG A 216 19.16 12.87 -9.61
N ARG A 217 18.85 12.89 -10.90
CA ARG A 217 17.79 12.06 -11.49
C ARG A 217 18.24 11.43 -12.81
N ALA A 218 17.72 10.24 -13.10
CA ALA A 218 17.80 9.61 -14.40
C ALA A 218 16.48 8.92 -14.73
N THR A 219 16.03 9.02 -15.99
CA THR A 219 14.72 8.51 -16.39
C THR A 219 14.85 7.49 -17.50
N PHE A 220 14.28 6.31 -17.30
CA PHE A 220 14.08 5.32 -18.34
C PHE A 220 12.67 5.41 -18.90
N ARG A 221 12.51 5.15 -20.20
CA ARG A 221 11.24 5.27 -20.91
C ARG A 221 10.73 3.89 -21.32
N GLY A 222 9.72 3.41 -20.63
CA GLY A 222 8.90 2.29 -21.09
C GLY A 222 7.82 2.74 -22.09
N GLU A 223 7.03 1.78 -22.58
CA GLU A 223 5.94 2.05 -23.53
C GLU A 223 4.82 2.91 -22.96
N GLU A 224 4.42 2.64 -21.70
CA GLU A 224 3.27 3.27 -21.05
C GLU A 224 3.64 4.09 -19.81
N MET A 225 4.90 4.01 -19.39
CA MET A 225 5.38 4.54 -18.12
C MET A 225 6.85 4.90 -18.17
N LEU A 226 7.23 5.81 -17.28
CA LEU A 226 8.59 6.22 -16.99
C LEU A 226 9.08 5.57 -15.68
N ILE A 227 10.38 5.31 -15.59
CA ILE A 227 11.02 4.90 -14.35
C ILE A 227 12.01 6.01 -14.02
N GLU A 228 11.79 6.71 -12.91
CA GLU A 228 12.68 7.76 -12.44
C GLU A 228 13.54 7.21 -11.31
N LEU A 229 14.86 7.26 -11.47
CA LEU A 229 15.81 6.99 -10.39
C LEU A 229 16.20 8.33 -9.77
N VAL A 230 16.16 8.44 -8.45
CA VAL A 230 16.42 9.69 -7.73
C VAL A 230 17.39 9.45 -6.59
N GLU A 231 18.51 10.17 -6.58
CA GLU A 231 19.43 10.23 -5.43
C GLU A 231 19.29 11.58 -4.76
N TYR A 232 18.77 11.60 -3.53
CA TYR A 232 18.62 12.82 -2.75
C TYR A 232 19.90 13.11 -1.95
N ALA A 233 20.50 14.25 -2.23
CA ALA A 233 21.61 14.80 -1.44
C ALA A 233 21.11 15.57 -0.21
N SER A 234 19.93 16.21 -0.31
CA SER A 234 19.29 16.94 0.79
C SER A 234 17.77 16.85 0.68
N PRO A 235 17.05 16.37 1.72
CA PRO A 235 17.59 15.54 2.80
C PRO A 235 18.17 14.25 2.21
N GLY A 236 19.24 13.74 2.81
CA GLY A 236 19.76 12.42 2.43
C GLY A 236 18.71 11.34 2.68
N GLY A 237 18.49 10.46 1.69
CA GLY A 237 17.48 9.41 1.80
C GLY A 237 17.79 8.43 2.95
N ARG A 238 16.83 8.21 3.86
CA ARG A 238 17.04 7.27 4.96
C ARG A 238 17.06 5.83 4.42
N PRO A 239 18.03 4.99 4.82
CA PRO A 239 18.08 3.62 4.36
C PRO A 239 16.91 2.81 4.90
N ARG A 240 16.51 1.77 4.17
CA ARG A 240 15.62 0.73 4.71
C ARG A 240 16.30 0.04 5.89
N PRO A 241 15.55 -0.42 6.90
CA PRO A 241 16.09 -1.29 7.94
C PRO A 241 16.82 -2.49 7.32
N SER A 242 17.99 -2.85 7.85
CA SER A 242 18.80 -3.95 7.32
C SER A 242 18.10 -5.31 7.38
N ASP A 243 17.12 -5.43 8.28
CA ASP A 243 16.28 -6.61 8.46
C ASP A 243 14.89 -6.45 7.82
N TRP A 244 14.70 -5.47 6.91
CA TRP A 244 13.42 -5.22 6.25
C TRP A 244 12.94 -6.43 5.44
N ARG A 245 11.64 -6.73 5.52
CA ARG A 245 11.02 -7.93 4.97
C ARG A 245 9.98 -7.53 3.94
N ILE A 246 9.75 -8.36 2.92
CA ILE A 246 8.68 -8.08 1.93
C ILE A 246 7.29 -7.99 2.58
N SER A 247 7.13 -8.61 3.75
CA SER A 247 5.89 -8.57 4.52
C SER A 247 5.68 -7.25 5.24
N ASP A 248 6.73 -6.45 5.44
CA ASP A 248 6.61 -5.15 6.09
C ASP A 248 5.88 -4.17 5.18
N GLN A 249 5.15 -3.24 5.77
CA GLN A 249 4.31 -2.29 5.05
C GLN A 249 5.12 -1.46 4.04
N GLY A 250 4.56 -1.28 2.85
CA GLY A 250 5.15 -0.50 1.77
C GLY A 250 5.44 -1.32 0.53
N VAL A 251 5.94 -0.64 -0.51
CA VAL A 251 6.25 -1.28 -1.78
C VAL A 251 7.52 -2.12 -1.67
N PHE A 252 7.40 -3.40 -2.01
CA PHE A 252 8.49 -4.33 -1.91
C PHE A 252 9.18 -4.66 -3.22
N ALA A 253 8.47 -4.56 -4.35
CA ALA A 253 9.05 -4.87 -5.66
C ALA A 253 8.30 -4.19 -6.81
N ILE A 254 9.01 -4.06 -7.94
CA ILE A 254 8.44 -3.75 -9.24
C ILE A 254 8.71 -4.93 -10.16
N ALA A 255 7.70 -5.35 -10.93
CA ALA A 255 7.83 -6.36 -11.95
C ALA A 255 8.12 -5.75 -13.32
N PHE A 256 9.19 -6.23 -13.96
CA PHE A 256 9.54 -5.97 -15.34
C PHE A 256 9.15 -7.17 -16.19
N THR A 257 8.23 -6.96 -17.13
CA THR A 257 7.70 -8.03 -17.95
C THR A 257 8.22 -7.92 -19.38
N ALA A 258 8.89 -8.98 -19.82
CA ALA A 258 9.25 -9.18 -21.21
C ALA A 258 8.08 -9.75 -22.00
N ASN A 259 7.97 -9.38 -23.28
CA ASN A 259 6.91 -9.84 -24.18
C ASN A 259 7.06 -11.30 -24.67
N ASN A 260 8.20 -11.95 -24.43
CA ASN A 260 8.43 -13.36 -24.73
C ASN A 260 9.52 -13.97 -23.84
N ILE A 261 9.59 -15.31 -23.82
CA ILE A 261 10.52 -16.06 -22.98
C ILE A 261 12.01 -15.80 -23.30
N LEU A 262 12.37 -15.58 -24.56
CA LEU A 262 13.77 -15.32 -24.96
C LEU A 262 14.23 -13.97 -24.43
N ALA A 263 13.39 -12.94 -24.56
CA ALA A 263 13.64 -11.61 -24.01
C ALA A 263 13.74 -11.65 -22.47
N TYR A 264 12.92 -12.46 -21.80
CA TYR A 264 13.03 -12.66 -20.35
C TYR A 264 14.33 -13.34 -19.92
N ARG A 265 14.75 -14.39 -20.63
CA ARG A 265 16.03 -15.07 -20.35
C ARG A 265 17.21 -14.11 -20.54
N ALA A 266 17.21 -13.34 -21.63
CA ALA A 266 18.24 -12.34 -21.87
C ALA A 266 18.23 -11.21 -20.83
N MET A 267 17.04 -10.78 -20.37
CA MET A 267 16.89 -9.80 -19.29
C MET A 267 17.50 -10.34 -17.98
N LEU A 268 17.20 -11.59 -17.63
CA LEU A 268 17.74 -12.24 -16.44
C LEU A 268 19.27 -12.38 -16.52
N GLU A 269 19.79 -12.86 -17.64
CA GLU A 269 21.24 -13.03 -17.86
C GLU A 269 21.99 -11.71 -17.73
N ARG A 270 21.48 -10.62 -18.34
CA ARG A 270 22.09 -9.29 -18.20
C ARG A 270 22.03 -8.77 -16.77
N ALA A 271 20.91 -8.99 -16.06
CA ALA A 271 20.78 -8.59 -14.66
C ALA A 271 21.78 -9.35 -13.77
N GLU A 272 21.91 -10.67 -13.94
CA GLU A 272 22.88 -11.49 -13.21
C GLU A 272 24.33 -11.11 -13.53
N ALA A 273 24.64 -10.83 -14.81
CA ALA A 273 25.95 -10.34 -15.23
C ALA A 273 26.30 -8.97 -14.62
N ALA A 274 25.29 -8.14 -14.35
CA ALA A 274 25.43 -6.86 -13.63
C ALA A 274 25.44 -7.01 -12.09
N GLY A 275 25.45 -8.24 -11.57
CA GLY A 275 25.58 -8.53 -10.15
C GLY A 275 24.25 -8.74 -9.41
N ALA A 276 23.11 -8.75 -10.10
CA ALA A 276 21.85 -9.11 -9.46
C ALA A 276 21.84 -10.59 -9.06
N LYS A 277 21.28 -10.89 -7.89
CA LYS A 277 21.20 -12.26 -7.34
C LYS A 277 19.78 -12.79 -7.48
N SER A 278 19.61 -13.82 -8.30
CA SER A 278 18.32 -14.50 -8.46
C SER A 278 18.00 -15.43 -7.29
N ARG A 279 16.70 -15.63 -7.09
CA ARG A 279 16.14 -16.56 -6.11
C ARG A 279 16.07 -17.98 -6.67
N GLU A 280 16.04 -18.96 -5.77
CA GLU A 280 15.92 -20.37 -6.17
C GLU A 280 14.54 -20.69 -6.72
N ALA A 281 13.48 -20.17 -6.10
CA ALA A 281 12.12 -20.40 -6.59
C ALA A 281 11.87 -19.58 -7.86
N ARG A 282 11.48 -20.30 -8.91
CA ARG A 282 11.03 -19.73 -10.18
C ARG A 282 9.62 -20.22 -10.45
N LEU A 283 8.78 -19.31 -10.93
CA LEU A 283 7.53 -19.69 -11.55
C LEU A 283 7.85 -20.04 -13.00
N ASP A 284 7.85 -21.33 -13.33
CA ASP A 284 8.04 -21.81 -14.69
C ASP A 284 6.75 -22.45 -15.20
N HIS A 285 6.06 -21.77 -16.13
CA HIS A 285 4.83 -22.25 -16.77
C HIS A 285 4.93 -22.06 -18.29
N PRO A 286 4.30 -22.91 -19.12
CA PRO A 286 4.37 -22.80 -20.58
C PRO A 286 4.01 -21.43 -21.14
N ASP A 287 3.11 -20.71 -20.48
CA ASP A 287 2.59 -19.40 -20.93
C ASP A 287 3.04 -18.20 -20.09
N ARG A 288 3.85 -18.42 -19.05
CA ARG A 288 4.35 -17.36 -18.18
C ARG A 288 5.54 -17.82 -17.36
N GLY A 289 6.38 -16.89 -16.97
CA GLY A 289 7.34 -17.19 -15.92
C GLY A 289 7.74 -15.96 -15.15
N SER A 290 8.21 -16.17 -13.93
CA SER A 290 8.82 -15.09 -13.17
C SER A 290 9.86 -15.59 -12.17
N THR A 291 10.80 -14.71 -11.87
CA THR A 291 11.81 -14.88 -10.82
C THR A 291 12.02 -13.54 -10.14
N PHE A 292 12.40 -13.59 -8.87
CA PHE A 292 12.77 -12.40 -8.11
C PHE A 292 14.29 -12.31 -8.05
N VAL A 293 14.81 -11.11 -8.25
CA VAL A 293 16.24 -10.80 -8.15
C VAL A 293 16.46 -9.65 -7.17
N ARG A 294 17.55 -9.67 -6.40
CA ARG A 294 18.03 -8.47 -5.69
C ARG A 294 19.17 -7.86 -6.47
N ASP A 295 19.11 -6.56 -6.72
CA ASP A 295 20.23 -5.85 -7.31
C ASP A 295 21.36 -5.57 -6.30
N GLY A 296 22.45 -4.94 -6.76
CA GLY A 296 23.60 -4.60 -5.93
C GLY A 296 23.31 -3.62 -4.78
N GLN A 297 22.16 -2.92 -4.82
CA GLN A 297 21.74 -1.97 -3.79
C GLN A 297 20.61 -2.52 -2.90
N GLY A 298 20.23 -3.79 -3.09
CA GLY A 298 19.23 -4.50 -2.28
C GLY A 298 17.78 -4.34 -2.74
N PHE A 299 17.54 -3.67 -3.86
CA PHE A 299 16.21 -3.54 -4.45
C PHE A 299 15.73 -4.89 -4.99
N LEU A 300 14.50 -5.27 -4.65
CA LEU A 300 13.89 -6.51 -5.09
C LEU A 300 13.07 -6.27 -6.37
N LEU A 301 13.48 -6.90 -7.46
CA LEU A 301 12.85 -6.76 -8.77
C LEU A 301 12.22 -8.11 -9.13
N GLU A 302 10.98 -8.10 -9.64
CA GLU A 302 10.43 -9.28 -10.30
C GLU A 302 10.76 -9.19 -11.80
N LEU A 303 11.42 -10.20 -12.33
CA LEU A 303 11.62 -10.37 -13.75
C LEU A 303 10.59 -11.38 -14.24
N ALA A 304 9.80 -11.02 -15.23
CA ALA A 304 8.69 -11.84 -15.69
C ALA A 304 8.60 -11.90 -17.21
N TRP A 305 7.87 -12.89 -17.71
CA TRP A 305 7.28 -12.87 -19.04
C TRP A 305 5.89 -13.50 -19.01
N GLN A 306 5.07 -13.13 -19.98
CA GLN A 306 3.73 -13.66 -20.09
C GLN A 306 3.24 -13.65 -21.54
N ASP A 307 2.59 -14.73 -21.95
CA ASP A 307 1.83 -14.74 -23.20
C ASP A 307 0.58 -13.85 -23.07
N ARG A 308 0.46 -12.88 -23.98
CA ARG A 308 -0.67 -11.94 -24.06
C ARG A 308 -2.01 -12.62 -24.36
N ALA A 309 -2.00 -13.82 -24.94
CA ALA A 309 -3.22 -14.58 -25.17
C ALA A 309 -3.94 -14.95 -23.86
N ASN A 310 -3.21 -14.98 -22.74
CA ASN A 310 -3.74 -15.37 -21.44
C ASN A 310 -4.01 -14.19 -20.52
N ASP A 311 -5.24 -14.15 -20.01
CA ASP A 311 -5.73 -13.16 -19.05
C ASP A 311 -5.26 -13.49 -17.62
N PHE A 312 -3.96 -13.50 -17.35
CA PHE A 312 -3.44 -13.74 -15.99
C PHE A 312 -3.68 -12.55 -15.03
N GLY A 313 -4.96 -12.15 -14.89
CA GLY A 313 -5.51 -11.06 -14.12
C GLY A 313 -5.30 -9.70 -14.76
N TYR A 314 -5.52 -9.59 -16.07
CA TYR A 314 -5.60 -8.31 -16.78
C TYR A 314 -7.03 -7.94 -17.14
N ARG A 315 -8.01 -8.81 -16.87
CA ARG A 315 -9.43 -8.50 -16.97
C ARG A 315 -10.02 -8.18 -15.61
N PRO A 316 -10.95 -7.21 -15.56
CA PRO A 316 -11.77 -6.97 -14.39
C PRO A 316 -12.44 -8.24 -13.88
N ARG A 317 -12.54 -8.36 -12.56
CA ARG A 317 -13.35 -9.38 -11.89
C ARG A 317 -14.25 -8.69 -10.88
N PRO A 318 -15.50 -9.16 -10.70
CA PRO A 318 -16.41 -8.52 -9.76
C PRO A 318 -15.82 -8.52 -8.34
N ALA A 319 -15.99 -7.39 -7.64
CA ALA A 319 -15.43 -7.16 -6.32
C ALA A 319 -15.91 -8.19 -5.29
N ASN A 320 -17.10 -8.79 -5.45
CA ASN A 320 -17.60 -9.84 -4.56
C ASN A 320 -16.77 -11.14 -4.58
N ARG A 321 -15.79 -11.29 -5.50
CA ARG A 321 -14.78 -12.35 -5.45
C ARG A 321 -13.54 -11.96 -4.62
N LEU A 322 -13.63 -10.89 -3.83
CA LEU A 322 -12.66 -10.52 -2.80
C LEU A 322 -12.36 -11.73 -1.94
N VAL A 323 -11.11 -12.20 -2.04
CA VAL A 323 -10.58 -13.13 -1.07
C VAL A 323 -10.31 -12.30 0.17
N SER A 324 -11.27 -12.27 1.08
CA SER A 324 -11.17 -11.50 2.33
C SER A 324 -10.13 -12.16 3.26
N PRO A 325 -9.28 -11.41 3.99
CA PRO A 325 -8.38 -11.99 4.99
C PRO A 325 -9.13 -12.42 6.27
N GLU A 326 -10.24 -11.76 6.59
CA GLU A 326 -11.14 -12.12 7.68
C GLU A 326 -12.08 -13.29 7.37
N ARG A 327 -12.77 -13.74 8.43
CA ARG A 327 -13.93 -14.64 8.34
C ARG A 327 -15.15 -14.07 9.06
N TRP A 328 -14.92 -13.26 10.09
CA TRP A 328 -15.96 -12.72 10.95
C TRP A 328 -15.82 -11.20 11.01
N THR A 329 -16.96 -10.53 11.07
CA THR A 329 -17.07 -9.08 11.27
C THR A 329 -18.07 -8.84 12.38
N VAL A 330 -17.71 -7.99 13.33
CA VAL A 330 -18.63 -7.36 14.27
C VAL A 330 -18.70 -5.87 13.95
N ARG A 331 -19.87 -5.28 14.15
CA ARG A 331 -20.12 -3.88 13.83
C ARG A 331 -21.10 -3.30 14.83
N ALA A 332 -20.73 -2.21 15.47
CA ALA A 332 -21.60 -1.44 16.34
C ALA A 332 -21.65 0.01 15.85
N VAL A 333 -22.80 0.64 16.00
CA VAL A 333 -23.05 2.02 15.60
C VAL A 333 -23.77 2.71 16.74
N THR A 334 -23.34 3.91 17.07
CA THR A 334 -24.06 4.80 17.97
C THR A 334 -24.08 6.23 17.41
N THR A 335 -24.99 7.04 17.91
CA THR A 335 -25.03 8.48 17.63
C THR A 335 -24.85 9.20 18.95
N ILE A 336 -23.88 10.11 19.01
CA ILE A 336 -23.54 10.89 20.20
C ILE A 336 -24.04 12.31 19.97
N ALA A 337 -24.81 12.83 20.92
CA ALA A 337 -25.35 14.19 20.93
C ALA A 337 -24.25 15.23 21.24
N ALA A 338 -23.20 15.24 20.43
CA ALA A 338 -22.05 16.12 20.53
C ALA A 338 -21.42 16.36 19.15
N PRO A 339 -20.79 17.53 18.95
CA PRO A 339 -20.07 17.82 17.71
C PRO A 339 -18.83 16.92 17.54
N LEU A 340 -18.46 16.66 16.28
CA LEU A 340 -17.37 15.74 15.91
C LEU A 340 -16.06 16.03 16.64
N ASP A 341 -15.68 17.29 16.79
CA ASP A 341 -14.43 17.68 17.48
C ASP A 341 -14.41 17.27 18.95
N ARG A 342 -15.58 17.19 19.59
CA ARG A 342 -15.69 16.72 20.98
C ARG A 342 -15.51 15.20 21.04
N VAL A 343 -16.26 14.48 20.21
CA VAL A 343 -16.19 13.03 20.12
C VAL A 343 -14.78 12.57 19.73
N TRP A 344 -14.17 13.25 18.77
CA TRP A 344 -12.80 12.97 18.33
C TRP A 344 -11.77 13.13 19.44
N ARG A 345 -11.87 14.18 20.26
CA ARG A 345 -10.98 14.36 21.42
C ARG A 345 -11.09 13.19 22.40
N ALA A 346 -12.30 12.72 22.68
CA ALA A 346 -12.50 11.58 23.57
C ALA A 346 -12.00 10.25 22.96
N LEU A 347 -12.18 10.05 21.66
CA LEU A 347 -11.70 8.87 20.93
C LEU A 347 -10.17 8.80 20.86
N ASN A 348 -9.52 9.93 20.61
CA ASN A 348 -8.08 10.01 20.40
C ASN A 348 -7.28 10.27 21.71
N ASP A 349 -7.97 10.43 22.84
CA ASP A 349 -7.33 10.50 24.16
C ASP A 349 -7.02 9.07 24.65
N HIS A 350 -5.88 8.54 24.20
CA HIS A 350 -5.46 7.20 24.57
C HIS A 350 -5.13 7.08 26.06
N GLU A 351 -4.73 8.16 26.75
CA GLU A 351 -4.47 8.10 28.20
C GLU A 351 -5.74 7.86 29.00
N ARG A 352 -6.86 8.44 28.55
CA ARG A 352 -8.18 8.31 29.20
C ARG A 352 -9.08 7.26 28.58
N MET A 353 -8.64 6.61 27.50
CA MET A 353 -9.40 5.56 26.81
C MET A 353 -9.83 4.41 27.73
N GLY A 354 -9.02 4.11 28.75
CA GLY A 354 -9.35 3.14 29.79
C GLY A 354 -10.70 3.37 30.48
N ARG A 355 -11.21 4.61 30.50
CA ARG A 355 -12.47 4.99 31.15
C ARG A 355 -13.71 4.44 30.47
N TRP A 356 -13.67 4.24 29.15
CA TRP A 356 -14.82 3.82 28.36
C TRP A 356 -14.62 2.48 27.67
N ILE A 357 -13.37 2.03 27.47
CA ILE A 357 -13.09 0.72 26.86
C ILE A 357 -13.34 -0.48 27.81
N GLN A 358 -13.82 -0.19 29.04
CA GLN A 358 -14.21 -1.16 30.07
C GLN A 358 -13.16 -2.27 30.31
N ALA A 359 -11.87 -1.91 30.21
CA ALA A 359 -10.76 -2.82 30.47
C ALA A 359 -10.36 -2.78 31.95
N ASP A 360 -9.96 -3.93 32.50
CA ASP A 360 -9.43 -4.03 33.87
C ASP A 360 -8.14 -3.21 34.02
N GLU A 361 -7.31 -3.19 32.96
CA GLU A 361 -6.10 -2.39 32.85
C GLU A 361 -5.97 -1.84 31.43
N PHE A 362 -5.42 -0.63 31.32
CA PHE A 362 -5.09 0.00 30.04
C PHE A 362 -3.80 0.82 30.15
N HIS A 363 -2.86 0.59 29.24
CA HIS A 363 -1.59 1.32 29.19
C HIS A 363 -1.13 1.57 27.75
N VAL A 364 -0.60 2.77 27.47
CA VAL A 364 0.20 3.00 26.27
C VAL A 364 1.61 2.46 26.56
N THR A 365 2.05 1.45 25.81
CA THR A 365 3.37 0.81 25.99
C THR A 365 4.43 1.36 25.05
N LYS A 366 4.01 2.04 23.99
CA LYS A 366 4.88 2.73 23.04
C LYS A 366 4.12 3.89 22.42
N ASP A 367 4.72 5.06 22.42
CA ASP A 367 4.14 6.24 21.80
C ASP A 367 4.09 6.11 20.28
N GLY A 368 3.08 6.75 19.68
CA GLY A 368 2.94 6.89 18.25
C GLY A 368 3.68 8.09 17.68
N PHE A 369 3.38 8.38 16.42
CA PHE A 369 3.82 9.59 15.72
C PHE A 369 2.62 10.32 15.08
N PRO A 370 2.56 11.66 15.16
CA PRO A 370 3.55 12.56 15.80
C PRO A 370 3.40 12.66 17.33
N ASP A 371 2.36 12.09 17.89
CA ASP A 371 2.04 12.12 19.34
C ASP A 371 1.78 10.70 19.88
N SER A 372 1.60 10.57 21.20
CA SER A 372 1.42 9.28 21.88
C SER A 372 0.23 8.48 21.37
N ALA A 373 -0.80 9.13 20.81
CA ALA A 373 -1.95 8.48 20.22
C ALA A 373 -1.81 8.18 18.71
N GLY A 374 -0.75 8.67 18.09
CA GLY A 374 -0.52 8.60 16.66
C GLY A 374 -0.20 7.22 16.08
N TYR A 375 0.19 7.23 14.81
CA TYR A 375 0.54 6.05 14.05
C TYR A 375 1.67 5.26 14.71
N GLY A 376 1.52 3.95 14.82
CA GLY A 376 2.51 3.06 15.43
C GLY A 376 2.49 3.00 16.96
N ALA A 377 1.61 3.75 17.63
CA ALA A 377 1.41 3.62 19.07
C ALA A 377 1.02 2.18 19.41
N GLU A 378 1.56 1.65 20.52
CA GLU A 378 1.19 0.33 21.04
C GLU A 378 0.52 0.47 22.38
N ARG A 379 -0.56 -0.28 22.53
CA ARG A 379 -1.45 -0.23 23.69
C ARG A 379 -1.60 -1.63 24.25
N LEU A 380 -1.65 -1.71 25.56
CA LEU A 380 -1.93 -2.92 26.29
C LEU A 380 -3.26 -2.75 27.01
N LEU A 381 -4.14 -3.73 26.87
CA LEU A 381 -5.38 -3.80 27.63
C LEU A 381 -5.57 -5.18 28.23
N ILE A 382 -6.17 -5.25 29.43
CA ILE A 382 -6.68 -6.49 30.00
C ILE A 382 -8.20 -6.48 29.86
N THR A 383 -8.72 -7.39 29.04
CA THR A 383 -10.15 -7.52 28.77
C THR A 383 -10.54 -8.99 28.79
N TYR A 384 -11.66 -9.31 29.44
CA TYR A 384 -12.15 -10.69 29.63
C TYR A 384 -11.06 -11.64 30.17
N GLY A 385 -10.24 -11.18 31.12
CA GLY A 385 -9.13 -11.94 31.71
C GLY A 385 -7.96 -12.22 30.77
N ARG A 386 -7.86 -11.50 29.64
CA ARG A 386 -6.79 -11.65 28.66
C ARG A 386 -6.01 -10.36 28.48
N ARG A 387 -4.69 -10.48 28.53
CA ARG A 387 -3.75 -9.42 28.21
C ARG A 387 -3.59 -9.33 26.68
N VAL A 388 -4.07 -8.25 26.08
CA VAL A 388 -4.05 -8.02 24.63
C VAL A 388 -3.20 -6.81 24.33
N SER A 389 -2.26 -6.96 23.39
CA SER A 389 -1.51 -5.84 22.82
C SER A 389 -2.08 -5.44 21.48
N GLN A 390 -2.31 -4.15 21.29
CA GLN A 390 -2.79 -3.54 20.05
C GLN A 390 -1.76 -2.55 19.51
N GLN A 391 -1.77 -2.35 18.21
CA GLN A 391 -0.97 -1.34 17.54
C GLN A 391 -1.87 -0.48 16.65
N VAL A 392 -1.65 0.82 16.71
CA VAL A 392 -2.35 1.82 15.90
C VAL A 392 -1.78 1.81 14.50
N THR A 393 -2.64 1.55 13.53
CA THR A 393 -2.26 1.40 12.12
C THR A 393 -2.63 2.62 11.30
N ARG A 394 -3.56 3.46 11.78
CA ARG A 394 -3.95 4.71 11.12
C ARG A 394 -4.68 5.66 12.07
N VAL A 395 -4.43 6.95 11.95
CA VAL A 395 -5.13 8.00 12.71
C VAL A 395 -5.28 9.25 11.83
N TYR A 396 -6.48 9.79 11.74
CA TYR A 396 -6.77 11.13 11.23
C TYR A 396 -8.13 11.58 11.79
N PRO A 397 -8.48 12.88 11.76
CA PRO A 397 -9.74 13.35 12.35
C PRO A 397 -10.94 12.53 11.88
N GLY A 398 -11.64 11.92 12.83
CA GLY A 398 -12.79 11.05 12.58
C GLY A 398 -12.46 9.60 12.21
N HIS A 399 -11.21 9.15 12.30
CA HIS A 399 -10.84 7.77 12.01
C HIS A 399 -9.67 7.25 12.86
N VAL A 400 -9.86 6.08 13.46
CA VAL A 400 -8.78 5.31 14.09
C VAL A 400 -8.79 3.88 13.56
N GLY A 401 -7.65 3.43 13.03
CA GLY A 401 -7.38 2.05 12.68
C GLY A 401 -6.39 1.41 13.65
N TYR A 402 -6.64 0.17 14.06
CA TYR A 402 -5.76 -0.58 14.93
C TYR A 402 -5.82 -2.08 14.65
N ARG A 403 -4.81 -2.82 15.10
CA ARG A 403 -4.77 -4.29 15.03
C ARG A 403 -4.29 -4.89 16.34
N ALA A 404 -4.68 -6.14 16.62
CA ALA A 404 -4.07 -6.88 17.71
C ALA A 404 -2.72 -7.46 17.25
N ILE A 405 -1.68 -7.27 18.05
CA ILE A 405 -0.31 -7.74 17.77
C ILE A 405 0.12 -8.88 18.69
N ALA A 406 -0.51 -9.04 19.86
CA ALA A 406 -0.27 -10.15 20.78
C ALA A 406 -1.48 -10.43 21.68
N GLY A 407 -1.51 -11.63 22.29
CA GLY A 407 -2.46 -11.95 23.37
C GLY A 407 -3.88 -12.33 22.93
N THR A 408 -4.10 -12.55 21.63
CA THR A 408 -5.41 -12.97 21.09
C THR A 408 -5.34 -14.36 20.45
N PRO A 409 -6.46 -15.11 20.41
CA PRO A 409 -6.56 -16.35 19.63
C PRO A 409 -6.72 -16.08 18.12
N PHE A 410 -6.56 -14.82 17.70
CA PHE A 410 -6.81 -14.39 16.34
C PHE A 410 -5.51 -14.47 15.54
N ASN A 411 -5.57 -15.12 14.39
CA ASN A 411 -4.50 -15.05 13.38
C ASN A 411 -4.73 -13.89 12.38
N TYR A 412 -5.79 -13.10 12.60
CA TYR A 412 -6.04 -11.80 12.00
C TYR A 412 -7.03 -11.03 12.88
N HIS A 413 -6.73 -9.79 13.24
CA HIS A 413 -7.61 -8.89 13.97
C HIS A 413 -7.32 -7.46 13.55
N ASN A 414 -8.32 -6.78 12.99
CA ASN A 414 -8.22 -5.39 12.56
C ASN A 414 -9.50 -4.65 12.94
N GLY A 415 -9.36 -3.56 13.68
CA GLY A 415 -10.46 -2.71 14.11
C GLY A 415 -10.37 -1.32 13.48
N THR A 416 -11.51 -0.76 13.12
CA THR A 416 -11.65 0.62 12.66
C THR A 416 -12.78 1.30 13.41
N VAL A 417 -12.55 2.55 13.80
CA VAL A 417 -13.54 3.44 14.39
C VAL A 417 -13.67 4.65 13.47
N ASP A 418 -14.85 4.86 12.90
CA ASP A 418 -15.16 5.93 11.95
C ASP A 418 -16.22 6.85 12.58
N ALA A 419 -15.91 8.15 12.68
CA ALA A 419 -16.79 9.18 13.19
C ALA A 419 -17.10 10.21 12.09
N SER A 420 -18.39 10.50 11.90
CA SER A 420 -18.86 11.48 10.92
C SER A 420 -19.88 12.41 11.53
N SER A 421 -19.83 13.69 11.16
CA SER A 421 -20.83 14.67 11.56
C SER A 421 -22.17 14.38 10.88
N GLU A 422 -23.25 14.39 11.66
CA GLU A 422 -24.65 14.38 11.21
C GLU A 422 -25.37 15.55 11.90
N ASP A 423 -25.51 16.68 11.20
CA ASP A 423 -26.01 17.93 11.76
C ASP A 423 -25.22 18.39 13.00
N SER A 424 -25.87 18.45 14.18
CA SER A 424 -25.25 18.79 15.47
C SER A 424 -24.78 17.56 16.27
N GLU A 425 -24.92 16.36 15.70
CA GLU A 425 -24.57 15.09 16.33
C GLU A 425 -23.41 14.42 15.59
N THR A 426 -22.84 13.39 16.21
CA THR A 426 -21.79 12.59 15.59
C THR A 426 -22.23 11.14 15.53
N ARG A 427 -22.28 10.61 14.31
CA ARG A 427 -22.41 9.18 14.10
C ARG A 427 -21.05 8.51 14.26
N LEU A 428 -21.00 7.47 15.08
CA LEU A 428 -19.81 6.69 15.35
C LEU A 428 -20.05 5.22 14.96
N GLU A 429 -19.16 4.67 14.14
CA GLU A 429 -19.20 3.28 13.70
C GLU A 429 -17.90 2.57 14.08
N TRP A 430 -18.02 1.48 14.85
CA TRP A 430 -16.89 0.62 15.18
C TRP A 430 -17.05 -0.73 14.48
N THR A 431 -16.08 -1.07 13.64
CA THR A 431 -16.01 -2.37 12.96
C THR A 431 -14.76 -3.13 13.40
N ILE A 432 -14.92 -4.40 13.81
CA ILE A 432 -13.78 -5.32 14.01
C ILE A 432 -13.92 -6.50 13.07
N ARG A 433 -12.87 -6.73 12.27
CA ARG A 433 -12.72 -7.87 11.36
C ARG A 433 -11.67 -8.81 11.92
N PHE A 434 -12.00 -10.10 12.01
CA PHE A 434 -11.09 -11.09 12.57
C PHE A 434 -11.19 -12.47 11.95
N ARG A 435 -10.15 -13.27 12.21
CA ARG A 435 -10.06 -14.69 11.88
C ARG A 435 -9.40 -15.42 13.04
N THR A 436 -9.88 -16.62 13.34
CA THR A 436 -9.31 -17.49 14.37
C THR A 436 -8.66 -18.72 13.74
N ASN A 437 -7.69 -19.28 14.45
CA ASN A 437 -7.23 -20.64 14.24
C ASN A 437 -7.23 -21.38 15.59
N PRO A 438 -8.03 -22.46 15.77
CA PRO A 438 -8.89 -23.10 14.78
C PRO A 438 -10.17 -22.30 14.46
N ALA A 439 -10.71 -22.55 13.26
CA ALA A 439 -11.87 -21.84 12.71
C ALA A 439 -13.14 -21.80 13.61
N PRO A 440 -13.52 -22.88 14.33
CA PRO A 440 -14.73 -22.87 15.15
C PRO A 440 -14.71 -21.88 16.31
N VAL A 441 -13.51 -21.52 16.82
CA VAL A 441 -13.36 -20.56 17.93
C VAL A 441 -14.01 -19.21 17.59
N GLY A 442 -13.95 -18.78 16.33
CA GLY A 442 -14.52 -17.51 15.91
C GLY A 442 -16.04 -17.45 16.09
N LYS A 443 -16.75 -18.58 15.93
CA LYS A 443 -18.20 -18.64 16.16
C LYS A 443 -18.57 -18.42 17.63
N ALA A 444 -17.71 -18.88 18.55
CA ALA A 444 -17.93 -18.73 19.99
C ALA A 444 -17.60 -17.31 20.47
N VAL A 445 -16.54 -16.69 19.92
CA VAL A 445 -16.07 -15.36 20.35
C VAL A 445 -16.85 -14.22 19.69
N HIS A 446 -17.43 -14.43 18.50
CA HIS A 446 -18.19 -13.42 17.77
C HIS A 446 -19.27 -12.70 18.60
N PRO A 447 -20.23 -13.38 19.27
CA PRO A 447 -21.27 -12.71 20.03
C PRO A 447 -20.71 -11.93 21.23
N GLN A 448 -19.69 -12.48 21.92
CA GLN A 448 -19.03 -11.80 23.03
C GLN A 448 -18.35 -10.51 22.58
N LEU A 449 -17.64 -10.55 21.45
CA LEU A 449 -16.98 -9.38 20.91
C LEU A 449 -18.00 -8.33 20.41
N GLN A 450 -19.10 -8.77 19.80
CA GLN A 450 -20.19 -7.88 19.36
C GLN A 450 -20.79 -7.12 20.55
N GLN A 451 -21.17 -7.84 21.61
CA GLN A 451 -21.71 -7.22 22.82
C GLN A 451 -20.69 -6.26 23.46
N GLY A 452 -19.42 -6.67 23.57
CA GLY A 452 -18.39 -5.82 24.16
C GLY A 452 -18.19 -4.50 23.42
N ILE A 453 -18.20 -4.50 22.07
CA ILE A 453 -18.06 -3.24 21.32
C ILE A 453 -19.29 -2.33 21.46
N GLU A 454 -20.48 -2.89 21.62
CA GLU A 454 -21.70 -2.12 21.88
C GLU A 454 -21.62 -1.45 23.26
N GLU A 455 -21.28 -2.20 24.31
CA GLU A 455 -21.11 -1.70 25.68
C GLU A 455 -20.03 -0.61 25.78
N MET A 456 -18.91 -0.77 25.07
CA MET A 456 -17.86 0.24 25.02
C MET A 456 -18.29 1.52 24.29
N LEU A 457 -19.09 1.41 23.22
CA LEU A 457 -19.63 2.58 22.52
C LEU A 457 -20.65 3.33 23.38
N ASP A 458 -21.51 2.61 24.10
CA ASP A 458 -22.47 3.21 25.02
C ASP A 458 -21.75 3.94 26.17
N ALA A 459 -20.72 3.34 26.75
CA ALA A 459 -19.90 3.99 27.78
C ALA A 459 -19.19 5.26 27.26
N LEU A 460 -18.68 5.24 26.02
CA LEU A 460 -18.10 6.41 25.38
C LEU A 460 -19.16 7.50 25.16
N LYS A 461 -20.34 7.12 24.68
CA LYS A 461 -21.47 8.04 24.47
C LYS A 461 -21.84 8.73 25.79
N ASP A 462 -22.10 7.97 26.85
CA ASP A 462 -22.47 8.50 28.16
C ASP A 462 -21.40 9.45 28.70
N MET A 463 -20.11 9.09 28.55
CA MET A 463 -19.00 9.93 28.97
C MET A 463 -18.97 11.27 28.22
N VAL A 464 -19.17 11.26 26.90
CA VAL A 464 -19.10 12.48 26.06
C VAL A 464 -20.33 13.38 26.22
N GLU A 465 -21.51 12.80 26.41
CA GLU A 465 -22.76 13.55 26.61
C GLU A 465 -22.87 14.16 28.03
N ALA A 466 -22.16 13.60 29.01
CA ALA A 466 -22.15 14.09 30.40
C ALA A 466 -21.18 15.27 30.65
N GLU A 467 -20.14 15.42 29.84
CA GLU A 467 -19.27 16.60 29.87
C GLU A 467 -20.00 17.83 29.30
#